data_AF-A0A2H0BIU1-F1
#
_entry.id   AF-A0A2H0BIU1-F1
#
_cell.length_a   1.000
_cell.length_b   1.000
_cell.length_c   1.000
_cell.angle_alpha   90.00
_cell.angle_beta   90.00
_cell.angle_gamma   90.00
#
_symmetry.space_group_name_H-M   'P 1'
#
loop_
_entity.id
_entity.type
_entity.pdbx_description
1 polymer ?
#
loop_
_entity_poly.entity_id
_entity_poly.type
_entity_poly.pdbx_seq_one_letter_code
_entity_poly.pdbx_strand_id
1 'polypeptide(L)' 'AAAQNIVPTTTGAAISTTETIPELKGIFDGRALRVPVACGSITDFAVVL' A
#
# COMPACT_ATOMS: atom_id res chain seq x y z
N ALA A 1 0.95 -10.72 -17.93
CA ALA A 1 2.42 -10.45 -17.86
C ALA A 1 2.80 -9.71 -16.57
N ALA A 2 2.64 -10.35 -15.39
CA ALA A 2 2.99 -9.74 -14.10
C ALA A 2 4.50 -9.87 -13.77
N ALA A 3 5.14 -10.95 -14.25
CA ALA A 3 6.56 -11.23 -14.00
C ALA A 3 7.54 -10.37 -14.83
N GLN A 4 7.07 -9.32 -15.51
CA GLN A 4 7.90 -8.50 -16.41
C GLN A 4 7.64 -7.01 -16.25
N ASN A 5 6.74 -6.59 -15.36
CA ASN A 5 6.34 -5.20 -15.22
C ASN A 5 6.22 -4.80 -13.76
N ILE A 6 6.40 -3.50 -13.53
CA ILE A 6 5.92 -2.85 -12.31
C ILE A 6 4.47 -2.45 -12.57
N VAL A 7 3.55 -2.93 -11.74
CA VAL A 7 2.12 -2.69 -11.92
C VAL A 7 1.59 -1.87 -10.75
N PRO A 8 1.28 -0.58 -10.96
CA PRO A 8 0.58 0.24 -9.99
C PRO A 8 -0.85 -0.26 -9.80
N THR A 9 -1.28 -0.40 -8.56
CA THR A 9 -2.64 -0.82 -8.22
C THR A 9 -3.05 -0.27 -6.86
N THR A 10 -4.31 -0.46 -6.48
CA THR A 10 -4.83 -0.09 -5.16
C THR A 10 -4.44 -1.14 -4.12
N THR A 11 -4.57 -0.80 -2.85
CA THR A 11 -4.35 -1.72 -1.73
C THR A 11 -5.50 -1.61 -0.73
N GLY A 12 -5.88 -2.74 -0.14
CA GLY A 12 -6.86 -2.76 0.96
C GLY A 12 -6.28 -2.17 2.26
N ALA A 13 -4.96 -2.06 2.37
CA ALA A 13 -4.30 -1.55 3.57
C ALA A 13 -4.76 -0.13 3.93
N ALA A 14 -4.96 0.76 2.95
CA ALA A 14 -5.45 2.12 3.21
C ALA A 14 -6.81 2.10 3.95
N ILE A 15 -7.76 1.30 3.46
CA ILE A 15 -9.09 1.15 4.06
C ILE A 15 -8.95 0.53 5.46
N SER A 16 -8.33 -0.64 5.56
CA SER A 16 -8.21 -1.37 6.83
C SER A 16 -7.48 -0.58 7.91
N THR A 17 -6.45 0.19 7.57
CA THR A 17 -5.74 1.06 8.52
C THR A 17 -6.65 2.16 9.05
N THR A 18 -7.40 2.85 8.19
CA THR A 18 -8.32 3.92 8.65
C THR A 18 -9.53 3.39 9.42
N GLU A 19 -9.94 2.14 9.19
CA GLU A 19 -10.96 1.47 10.00
C GLU A 19 -10.40 1.03 11.37
N THR A 20 -9.15 0.59 11.42
CA THR A 20 -8.47 0.15 12.65
C THR A 20 -8.03 1.33 13.52
N ILE A 21 -7.60 2.42 12.91
CA ILE A 21 -7.12 3.65 13.55
C ILE A 21 -7.92 4.82 13.00
N PRO A 22 -9.10 5.13 13.57
CA PRO A 22 -10.04 6.11 13.01
C PRO A 22 -9.46 7.52 12.86
N GLU A 23 -8.48 7.88 13.69
CA GLU A 23 -7.78 9.17 13.67
C GLU A 23 -7.00 9.41 12.37
N LEU A 24 -6.62 8.34 11.65
CA LEU A 24 -5.93 8.42 10.38
C LEU A 24 -6.86 8.65 9.18
N LYS A 25 -8.18 8.66 9.39
CA LYS A 25 -9.15 8.84 8.32
C LYS A 25 -8.98 10.20 7.64
N GLY A 26 -8.81 10.20 6.32
CA GLY A 26 -8.65 11.41 5.52
C GLY A 26 -7.23 12.00 5.53
N ILE A 27 -6.31 11.47 6.34
CA ILE A 27 -4.90 11.89 6.37
C ILE A 27 -3.92 10.77 6.01
N PHE A 28 -4.40 9.52 5.91
CA PHE A 28 -3.63 8.36 5.47
C PHE A 28 -4.24 7.75 4.21
N ASP A 29 -3.38 7.42 3.24
CA ASP A 29 -3.71 6.67 2.04
C ASP A 29 -2.47 5.87 1.58
N GLY A 30 -2.64 4.93 0.65
CA GLY A 30 -1.56 4.11 0.13
C GLY A 30 -1.87 3.47 -1.21
N ARG A 31 -0.81 3.11 -1.94
CA ARG A 31 -0.88 2.34 -3.19
C ARG A 31 0.07 1.16 -3.16
N ALA A 32 -0.19 0.17 -3.99
CA ALA A 32 0.69 -0.97 -4.16
C ALA A 32 1.39 -0.90 -5.52
N LEU A 33 2.68 -1.23 -5.51
CA LEU A 33 3.47 -1.49 -6.71
C LEU A 33 3.78 -2.98 -6.71
N ARG A 34 3.14 -3.76 -7.58
CA ARG A 34 3.47 -5.18 -7.74
C ARG A 34 4.67 -5.29 -8.65
N VAL A 35 5.67 -6.06 -8.22
CA VAL A 35 6.93 -6.25 -8.95
C VAL A 35 7.22 -7.74 -9.19
N PRO A 36 8.09 -8.11 -10.14
CA PRO A 36 8.39 -9.51 -10.48
C PRO A 36 9.15 -10.29 -9.40
N VAL A 37 8.47 -10.66 -8.31
CA VAL A 37 8.98 -11.56 -7.26
C VAL A 37 7.90 -12.59 -6.91
N ALA A 38 8.31 -13.83 -6.62
CA ALA A 38 7.36 -14.91 -6.34
C ALA A 38 6.60 -14.71 -5.02
N CYS A 39 7.28 -14.19 -4.00
CA CYS A 39 6.73 -13.84 -2.70
C CYS A 39 7.69 -12.84 -2.01
N GLY A 40 7.16 -12.06 -1.07
CA GLY A 40 7.89 -11.01 -0.36
C GLY A 40 7.44 -9.61 -0.78
N SER A 41 7.25 -8.75 0.22
CA SER A 41 6.77 -7.38 0.06
C SER A 41 7.41 -6.49 1.12
N ILE A 42 7.40 -5.18 0.87
CA ILE A 42 7.81 -4.16 1.83
C ILE A 42 6.77 -3.04 1.84
N THR A 43 6.59 -2.43 3.01
CA THR A 43 5.84 -1.18 3.16
C THR A 43 6.83 -0.04 3.34
N ASP A 44 6.72 0.96 2.48
CA ASP A 44 7.35 2.26 2.68
C ASP A 44 6.31 3.22 3.25
N PHE A 45 6.62 3.86 4.38
CA PHE A 45 5.70 4.68 5.14
C PHE A 45 6.35 6.01 5.47
N ALA A 46 5.70 7.09 5.06
CA ALA A 46 6.12 8.46 5.35
C ALA A 46 4.97 9.21 6.02
N VAL A 47 5.31 9.97 7.07
CA VAL A 47 4.36 10.83 7.81
C VAL A 47 5.08 12.09 8.26
N VAL A 48 4.34 13.18 8.40
CA VAL A 48 4.82 14.41 9.03
C VAL A 48 4.37 14.41 10.48
N LEU A 49 5.29 14.69 11.40
CA LEU A 49 5.05 14.72 12.85
C LEU A 49 4.79 16.14 13.35
#